data_AF-A0A961NWJ4-F1
#
_entry.id   AF-A0A961NWJ4-F1
#
_cell.length_a   1.000
_cell.length_b   1.000
_cell.length_c   1.000
_cell.angle_alpha   90.00
_cell.angle_beta   90.00
_cell.angle_gamma   90.00
#
_symmetry.space_group_name_H-M   'P 1'
#
loop_
_entity.id
_entity.type
_entity.pdbx_description
1 polymer ?
#
loop_
_entity_poly.entity_id
_entity_poly.type
_entity_poly.pdbx_seq_one_letter_code
_entity_poly.pdbx_strand_id
1 'polypeptide(L)'
;MSQPTVAAGFVRALLDYTVGRGVDRAQLLDATGLAAVDLDSQDARVPLAAYHGLIATAIRETGDSALLLRHTLETRLETMSIVGQIVHSSGSMLHSMTQLNRYSRLMADVDIMKGADRFEVRDTGTELWIIDHLPVPDGEFIGIEAAFARFISEFRRSFPDRVFAIEMDVTYAPPPHAGEYPELFRIPVRFNAGRNALRI
;
A
#
# COMPACT_ATOMS: atom_id res chain seq x y z
N MET A 1 -18.02 17.48 -6.92
CA MET A 1 -16.79 16.97 -6.26
C MET A 1 -16.05 16.14 -7.29
N SER A 2 -14.75 16.35 -7.48
CA SER A 2 -13.94 15.51 -8.37
C SER A 2 -13.87 14.08 -7.84
N GLN A 3 -13.89 13.09 -8.73
CA GLN A 3 -13.67 11.69 -8.33
C GLN A 3 -12.22 11.51 -7.84
N PRO A 4 -11.98 10.71 -6.78
CA PRO A 4 -10.62 10.43 -6.31
C PRO A 4 -9.84 9.66 -7.38
N THR A 5 -8.55 9.93 -7.45
CA THR A 5 -7.63 9.37 -8.45
C THR A 5 -6.43 8.69 -7.81
N VAL A 6 -5.73 7.87 -8.58
CA VAL A 6 -4.48 7.20 -8.25
C VAL A 6 -3.50 7.35 -9.40
N ALA A 7 -2.20 7.29 -9.11
CA ALA A 7 -1.17 7.26 -10.15
C ALA A 7 -1.25 5.94 -10.95
N ALA A 8 -1.24 6.05 -12.28
CA ALA A 8 -1.37 4.93 -13.20
C ALA A 8 -0.26 3.89 -13.03
N GLY A 9 0.91 4.26 -12.49
CA GLY A 9 1.99 3.33 -12.15
C GLY A 9 1.57 2.23 -11.17
N PHE A 10 0.67 2.51 -10.23
CA PHE A 10 0.11 1.48 -9.34
C PHE A 10 -0.80 0.50 -10.08
N VAL A 11 -1.67 1.03 -10.95
CA VAL A 11 -2.58 0.23 -11.77
C VAL A 11 -1.78 -0.67 -12.71
N ARG A 12 -0.81 -0.10 -13.43
CA ARG A 12 0.06 -0.83 -14.35
C ARG A 12 0.82 -1.95 -13.64
N ALA A 13 1.43 -1.66 -12.49
CA ALA A 13 2.23 -2.65 -11.77
C ALA A 13 1.39 -3.82 -11.26
N LEU A 14 0.20 -3.57 -10.70
CA LEU A 14 -0.69 -4.64 -10.25
C LEU A 14 -1.20 -5.45 -11.45
N LEU A 15 -1.52 -4.79 -12.56
CA LEU A 15 -1.95 -5.42 -13.79
C LEU A 15 -0.86 -6.35 -14.32
N ASP A 16 0.38 -5.87 -14.48
CA ASP A 16 1.51 -6.67 -14.97
C ASP A 16 1.82 -7.85 -14.03
N TYR A 17 1.74 -7.63 -12.72
CA TYR A 17 1.91 -8.66 -11.71
C TYR A 17 0.85 -9.77 -11.78
N THR A 18 -0.39 -9.40 -12.09
CA THR A 18 -1.52 -10.34 -12.22
C THR A 18 -1.45 -11.10 -13.55
N VAL A 19 -1.03 -10.43 -14.64
CA VAL A 19 -0.73 -11.09 -15.92
C VAL A 19 0.38 -12.12 -15.76
N GLY A 20 1.42 -11.81 -14.99
CA GLY A 20 2.49 -12.75 -14.65
C GLY A 20 2.02 -14.01 -13.89
N ARG A 21 0.79 -13.99 -13.35
CA ARG A 21 0.13 -15.13 -12.68
C ARG A 21 -0.88 -15.86 -13.58
N GLY A 22 -0.89 -15.55 -14.88
CA GLY A 22 -1.67 -16.26 -15.90
C GLY A 22 -3.06 -15.71 -16.16
N VAL A 23 -3.43 -14.56 -15.58
CA VAL A 23 -4.70 -13.89 -15.90
C VAL A 23 -4.58 -13.11 -17.21
N ASP A 24 -5.64 -13.14 -18.02
CA ASP A 24 -5.66 -12.44 -19.29
C ASP A 24 -5.59 -10.91 -19.13
N ARG A 25 -4.69 -10.27 -19.90
CA ARG A 25 -4.46 -8.82 -19.82
C ARG A 25 -5.67 -8.02 -20.29
N ALA A 26 -6.34 -8.45 -21.36
CA ALA A 26 -7.50 -7.74 -21.89
C ALA A 26 -8.66 -7.78 -20.89
N GLN A 27 -8.89 -8.95 -20.25
CA GLN A 27 -9.87 -9.09 -19.18
C GLN A 27 -9.59 -8.13 -18.00
N LEU A 28 -8.33 -7.99 -17.60
CA LEU A 28 -7.94 -7.06 -16.52
C LEU A 28 -8.13 -5.59 -16.92
N LEU A 29 -7.81 -5.22 -18.16
CA LEU A 29 -8.04 -3.86 -18.67
C LEU A 29 -9.54 -3.54 -18.77
N ASP A 30 -10.35 -4.46 -19.28
CA ASP A 30 -11.80 -4.29 -19.37
C ASP A 30 -12.42 -4.03 -17.99
N ALA A 31 -11.92 -4.69 -16.93
CA ALA A 31 -12.38 -4.47 -15.56
C ALA A 31 -12.04 -3.08 -15.00
N THR A 32 -11.03 -2.40 -15.56
CA THR A 32 -10.66 -1.04 -15.16
C THR A 32 -11.44 0.03 -15.93
N GLY A 33 -11.94 -0.29 -17.12
CA GLY A 33 -12.48 0.68 -18.06
C GLY A 33 -11.42 1.62 -18.66
N LEU A 34 -10.13 1.29 -18.51
CA LEU A 34 -9.00 2.06 -19.04
C LEU A 34 -8.47 1.43 -20.33
N ALA A 35 -7.99 2.27 -21.24
CA ALA A 35 -7.19 1.83 -22.37
C ALA A 35 -5.72 1.64 -21.94
N ALA A 36 -4.98 0.81 -22.67
CA ALA A 36 -3.56 0.59 -22.38
C ALA A 36 -2.74 1.90 -22.39
N VAL A 37 -3.08 2.84 -23.29
CA VAL A 37 -2.43 4.14 -23.42
C VAL A 37 -2.61 5.04 -22.18
N ASP A 38 -3.69 4.84 -21.41
CA ASP A 38 -3.92 5.59 -20.16
C ASP A 38 -2.89 5.21 -19.08
N LEU A 39 -2.19 4.09 -19.26
CA LEU A 39 -1.19 3.54 -18.34
C LEU A 39 0.26 3.76 -18.79
N ASP A 40 0.50 4.42 -19.93
CA ASP A 40 1.85 4.63 -20.47
C ASP A 40 2.70 5.51 -19.53
N SER A 41 2.12 6.62 -19.07
CA SER A 41 2.76 7.48 -18.09
C SER A 41 2.46 7.02 -16.66
N GLN A 42 3.49 6.71 -15.88
CA GLN A 42 3.32 6.26 -14.48
C GLN A 42 2.62 7.31 -13.59
N ASP A 43 2.82 8.60 -13.91
CA ASP A 43 2.32 9.73 -13.12
C ASP A 43 0.95 10.21 -13.61
N ALA A 44 0.41 9.63 -14.69
CA ALA A 44 -0.95 9.89 -15.13
C ALA A 44 -1.94 9.57 -14.01
N ARG A 45 -3.00 10.38 -13.89
CA ARG A 45 -4.02 10.22 -12.86
C ARG A 45 -5.21 9.51 -13.46
N VAL A 46 -5.52 8.33 -12.93
CA VAL A 46 -6.67 7.51 -13.33
C VAL A 46 -7.65 7.39 -12.17
N PRO A 47 -8.94 7.11 -12.41
CA PRO A 47 -9.94 6.98 -11.34
C PRO A 47 -9.53 5.91 -10.32
N LEU A 48 -9.63 6.23 -9.03
CA LEU A 48 -9.34 5.26 -7.95
C LEU A 48 -10.26 4.03 -8.03
N ALA A 49 -11.51 4.22 -8.47
CA ALA A 49 -12.45 3.13 -8.71
C ALA A 49 -11.95 2.11 -9.74
N ALA A 50 -11.18 2.54 -10.75
CA ALA A 50 -10.57 1.64 -11.73
C ALA A 50 -9.53 0.72 -11.07
N TYR A 51 -8.74 1.25 -10.13
CA TYR A 51 -7.78 0.46 -9.37
C TYR A 51 -8.46 -0.53 -8.41
N HIS A 52 -9.54 -0.13 -7.74
CA HIS A 52 -10.34 -1.06 -6.94
C HIS A 52 -10.98 -2.17 -7.79
N GLY A 53 -11.48 -1.83 -8.99
CA GLY A 53 -12.01 -2.80 -9.96
C GLY A 53 -10.96 -3.81 -10.42
N LEU A 54 -9.72 -3.35 -10.65
CA LEU A 54 -8.58 -4.21 -10.95
C LEU A 54 -8.28 -5.17 -9.80
N ILE A 55 -8.16 -4.67 -8.56
CA ILE A 55 -7.89 -5.50 -7.38
C ILE A 55 -8.96 -6.60 -7.23
N ALA A 56 -10.24 -6.22 -7.29
CA ALA A 56 -11.34 -7.17 -7.15
C ALA A 56 -11.34 -8.24 -8.24
N THR A 57 -11.10 -7.84 -9.50
CA THR A 57 -10.99 -8.79 -10.62
C THR A 57 -9.78 -9.69 -10.46
N ALA A 58 -8.62 -9.14 -10.13
CA ALA A 58 -7.39 -9.90 -9.95
C ALA A 58 -7.53 -10.98 -8.86
N ILE A 59 -8.14 -10.64 -7.72
CA ILE A 59 -8.45 -11.62 -6.65
C ILE A 59 -9.41 -12.69 -7.15
N ARG A 60 -10.48 -12.30 -7.87
CA ARG A 60 -11.49 -13.26 -8.38
C ARG A 60 -10.89 -14.25 -9.38
N GLU A 61 -10.11 -13.77 -10.35
CA GLU A 61 -9.55 -14.62 -11.41
C GLU A 61 -8.41 -15.51 -10.92
N THR A 62 -7.66 -15.08 -9.90
CA THR A 62 -6.57 -15.89 -9.31
C THR A 62 -7.05 -16.79 -8.17
N GLY A 63 -8.15 -16.46 -7.52
CA GLY A 63 -8.58 -17.08 -6.26
C GLY A 63 -7.70 -16.73 -5.06
N ASP A 64 -6.76 -15.80 -5.21
CA ASP A 64 -5.80 -15.39 -4.17
C ASP A 64 -6.26 -14.08 -3.52
N SER A 65 -6.87 -14.16 -2.33
CA SER A 65 -7.26 -12.98 -1.56
C SER A 65 -6.07 -12.15 -1.07
N ALA A 66 -4.88 -12.75 -0.93
CA ALA A 66 -3.66 -12.07 -0.51
C ALA A 66 -2.91 -11.40 -1.69
N LEU A 67 -3.44 -11.45 -2.91
CA LEU A 67 -2.72 -11.07 -4.13
C LEU A 67 -2.10 -9.67 -4.05
N LEU A 68 -2.86 -8.67 -3.57
CA LEU A 68 -2.37 -7.30 -3.44
C LEU A 68 -1.30 -7.16 -2.35
N LEU A 69 -1.44 -7.89 -1.25
CA LEU A 69 -0.44 -7.92 -0.18
C LEU A 69 0.87 -8.51 -0.72
N ARG A 70 0.82 -9.65 -1.42
CA ARG A 70 1.99 -10.26 -2.07
C ARG A 70 2.60 -9.32 -3.09
N HIS A 71 1.80 -8.69 -3.95
CA HIS A 71 2.25 -7.70 -4.91
C HIS A 71 3.03 -6.58 -4.23
N THR A 72 2.48 -6.05 -3.14
CA THR A 72 3.10 -4.96 -2.38
C THR A 72 4.42 -5.39 -1.75
N LEU A 73 4.50 -6.61 -1.21
CA LEU A 73 5.70 -7.15 -0.61
C LEU A 73 6.79 -7.46 -1.65
N GLU A 74 6.41 -7.92 -2.84
CA GLU A 74 7.32 -8.37 -3.91
C GLU A 74 7.83 -7.22 -4.80
N THR A 75 7.10 -6.11 -4.90
CA THR A 75 7.45 -4.97 -5.77
C THR A 75 8.15 -3.83 -5.03
N ARG A 76 8.79 -2.93 -5.78
CA ARG A 76 9.55 -1.79 -5.28
C ARG A 76 8.86 -0.48 -5.64
N LEU A 77 8.59 0.39 -4.66
CA LEU A 77 7.75 1.57 -4.86
C LEU A 77 8.35 2.54 -5.88
N GLU A 78 9.67 2.66 -5.88
CA GLU A 78 10.41 3.55 -6.76
C GLU A 78 10.33 3.14 -8.25
N THR A 79 9.89 1.92 -8.55
CA THR A 79 9.60 1.47 -9.93
C THR A 79 8.19 1.84 -10.41
N MET A 80 7.34 2.30 -9.49
CA MET A 80 5.91 2.52 -9.72
C MET A 80 5.50 3.99 -9.51
N SER A 81 6.29 4.75 -8.75
CA SER A 81 5.98 6.13 -8.40
C SER A 81 7.24 6.96 -8.15
N ILE A 82 7.20 8.22 -8.59
CA ILE A 82 8.20 9.23 -8.23
C ILE A 82 8.35 9.41 -6.71
N VAL A 83 7.28 9.18 -5.94
CA VAL A 83 7.34 9.27 -4.47
C VAL A 83 8.28 8.22 -3.89
N GLY A 84 8.32 7.02 -4.47
CA GLY A 84 9.30 6.00 -4.06
C GLY A 84 10.73 6.47 -4.25
N GLN A 85 11.03 7.15 -5.36
CA GLN A 85 12.36 7.71 -5.64
C GLN A 85 12.73 8.84 -4.64
N ILE A 86 11.79 9.72 -4.31
CA ILE A 86 11.99 10.79 -3.32
C ILE A 86 12.25 10.19 -1.93
N VAL A 87 11.46 9.21 -1.52
CA VAL A 87 11.61 8.55 -0.21
C VAL A 87 12.93 7.79 -0.13
N HIS A 88 13.34 7.12 -1.20
CA HIS A 88 14.60 6.36 -1.27
C HIS A 88 15.84 7.25 -1.26
N SER A 89 15.75 8.48 -1.77
CA SER A 89 16.84 9.46 -1.73
C SER A 89 16.97 10.22 -0.40
N SER A 90 16.09 9.94 0.57
CA SER A 90 16.09 10.63 1.86
C SER A 90 17.19 10.09 2.80
N GLY A 91 17.87 11.01 3.50
CA GLY A 91 19.01 10.66 4.37
C GLY A 91 18.68 9.99 5.71
N SER A 92 17.40 9.84 6.08
CA SER A 92 16.99 9.16 7.32
C SER A 92 15.53 8.71 7.24
N MET A 93 15.13 7.76 8.09
CA MET A 93 13.75 7.27 8.19
C MET A 93 12.74 8.39 8.51
N LEU A 94 13.07 9.27 9.46
CA LEU A 94 12.20 10.41 9.79
C LEU A 94 12.04 11.34 8.59
N HIS A 95 13.12 11.61 7.87
CA HIS A 95 13.07 12.44 6.67
C HIS A 95 12.26 11.76 5.56
N SER A 96 12.44 10.45 5.33
CA SER A 96 11.62 9.64 4.44
C SER A 96 10.13 9.75 4.77
N MET A 97 9.78 9.71 6.07
CA MET A 97 8.38 9.83 6.50
C MET A 97 7.81 11.23 6.20
N THR A 98 8.59 12.29 6.46
CA THR A 98 8.20 13.66 6.09
C THR A 98 7.93 13.80 4.59
N GLN A 99 8.80 13.24 3.75
CA GLN A 99 8.60 13.29 2.30
C GLN A 99 7.39 12.46 1.86
N LEU A 100 7.17 11.30 2.47
CA LEU A 100 6.02 10.46 2.18
C LEU A 100 4.70 11.17 2.51
N ASN A 101 4.58 11.81 3.67
CA ASN A 101 3.39 12.60 4.01
C ASN A 101 3.18 13.74 3.02
N ARG A 102 4.25 14.50 2.71
CA ARG A 102 4.23 15.64 1.80
C ARG A 102 3.78 15.27 0.38
N TYR A 103 4.24 14.12 -0.12
CA TYR A 103 4.04 13.71 -1.51
C TYR A 103 3.02 12.59 -1.70
N SER A 104 2.38 12.11 -0.63
CA SER A 104 1.36 11.05 -0.67
C SER A 104 0.27 11.27 -1.72
N ARG A 105 -0.16 12.53 -1.90
CA ARG A 105 -1.15 12.93 -2.91
C ARG A 105 -0.74 12.63 -4.35
N LEU A 106 0.56 12.56 -4.65
CA LEU A 106 1.06 12.14 -5.96
C LEU A 106 0.80 10.65 -6.24
N MET A 107 0.64 9.83 -5.20
CA MET A 107 0.30 8.41 -5.36
C MET A 107 -1.20 8.18 -5.45
N ALA A 108 -1.97 8.76 -4.54
CA ALA A 108 -3.43 8.63 -4.52
C ALA A 108 -4.07 9.84 -3.84
N ASP A 109 -5.31 10.15 -4.20
CA ASP A 109 -6.11 11.13 -3.47
C ASP A 109 -6.53 10.53 -2.13
N VAL A 110 -5.69 10.74 -1.13
CA VAL A 110 -5.94 10.35 0.25
C VAL A 110 -6.61 11.52 0.97
N ASP A 111 -7.89 11.37 1.33
CA ASP A 111 -8.60 12.36 2.12
C ASP A 111 -8.23 12.22 3.61
N ILE A 112 -7.13 12.86 3.99
CA ILE A 112 -6.75 12.97 5.39
C ILE A 112 -7.51 14.15 5.97
N MET A 113 -8.63 13.85 6.63
CA MET A 113 -9.49 14.83 7.29
C MET A 113 -8.65 15.73 8.21
N LYS A 114 -8.76 17.06 8.01
CA LYS A 114 -8.23 18.13 8.88
C LYS A 114 -6.70 18.31 8.92
N GLY A 115 -6.00 18.15 7.79
CA GLY A 115 -4.64 18.69 7.63
C GLY A 115 -3.57 18.07 8.55
N ALA A 116 -3.87 16.93 9.16
CA ALA A 116 -2.88 16.09 9.82
C ALA A 116 -2.07 15.32 8.78
N ASP A 117 -0.86 14.93 9.17
CA ASP A 117 -0.05 13.98 8.41
C ASP A 117 -0.71 12.59 8.45
N ARG A 118 -0.64 11.84 7.35
CA ARG A 118 -1.14 10.46 7.31
C ARG A 118 -0.36 9.60 8.30
N PHE A 119 0.97 9.69 8.24
CA PHE A 119 1.85 8.87 9.05
C PHE A 119 2.52 9.69 10.14
N GLU A 120 2.43 9.23 11.38
CA GLU A 120 3.13 9.82 12.51
C GLU A 120 4.15 8.84 13.08
N VAL A 121 5.37 9.30 13.31
CA VAL A 121 6.36 8.56 14.10
C VAL A 121 6.26 9.02 15.54
N ARG A 122 5.82 8.13 16.43
CA ARG A 122 5.60 8.41 17.85
C ARG A 122 6.54 7.58 18.72
N ASP A 123 7.38 8.28 19.47
CA ASP A 123 8.24 7.71 20.50
C ASP A 123 7.53 7.75 21.86
N THR A 124 7.40 6.60 22.51
CA THR A 124 6.80 6.48 23.86
C THR A 124 7.86 6.48 24.97
N GLY A 125 9.14 6.60 24.63
CA GLY A 125 10.31 6.47 25.49
C GLY A 125 10.86 5.04 25.56
N THR A 126 10.00 4.04 25.42
CA THR A 126 10.39 2.61 25.39
C THR A 126 10.17 1.95 24.04
N GLU A 127 9.34 2.56 23.19
CA GLU A 127 8.92 1.99 21.90
C GLU A 127 8.77 3.09 20.85
N LEU A 128 9.07 2.75 19.61
CA LEU A 128 8.87 3.62 18.47
C LEU A 128 7.75 3.03 17.59
N TRP A 129 6.76 3.87 17.25
CA TRP A 129 5.59 3.46 16.49
C TRP A 129 5.40 4.33 15.25
N ILE A 130 5.10 3.73 14.11
CA ILE A 130 4.54 4.39 12.94
C ILE A 130 3.02 4.24 13.00
N ILE A 131 2.28 5.33 13.11
CA ILE A 131 0.82 5.35 13.20
C ILE A 131 0.25 5.83 11.87
N ASP A 132 -0.69 5.09 11.28
CA ASP A 132 -1.45 5.51 10.09
C ASP A 132 -2.80 6.09 10.52
N HIS A 133 -2.98 7.39 10.25
CA HIS A 133 -4.17 8.18 10.56
C HIS A 133 -5.19 8.18 9.42
N LEU A 134 -5.00 7.38 8.37
CA LEU A 134 -5.96 7.24 7.28
C LEU A 134 -7.35 6.88 7.83
N PRO A 135 -8.37 7.74 7.65
CA PRO A 135 -9.74 7.38 8.00
C PRO A 135 -10.21 6.29 7.04
N VAL A 136 -10.40 5.08 7.57
CA VAL A 136 -10.96 3.96 6.82
C VAL A 136 -12.38 3.67 7.31
N PRO A 137 -13.36 3.48 6.40
CA PRO A 137 -14.66 2.94 6.75
C PRO A 137 -14.53 1.56 7.42
N ASP A 138 -15.52 1.19 8.24
CA ASP A 138 -15.56 -0.12 8.89
C ASP A 138 -15.45 -1.25 7.86
N GLY A 139 -14.47 -2.14 8.06
CA GLY A 139 -14.23 -3.30 7.20
C GLY A 139 -13.30 -3.04 6.00
N GLU A 140 -12.93 -1.79 5.70
CA GLU A 140 -11.90 -1.51 4.69
C GLU A 140 -10.49 -1.70 5.27
N PHE A 141 -9.71 -2.60 4.66
CA PHE A 141 -8.36 -2.91 5.11
C PHE A 141 -7.27 -2.60 4.08
N ILE A 142 -7.62 -2.55 2.79
CA ILE A 142 -6.69 -2.51 1.65
C ILE A 142 -5.66 -1.38 1.78
N GLY A 143 -6.09 -0.17 2.11
CA GLY A 143 -5.21 1.00 2.18
C GLY A 143 -4.20 0.95 3.34
N ILE A 144 -4.61 0.39 4.49
CA ILE A 144 -3.76 0.22 5.67
C ILE A 144 -2.80 -0.96 5.47
N GLU A 145 -3.33 -2.10 5.01
CA GLU A 145 -2.56 -3.31 4.75
C GLU A 145 -1.44 -3.04 3.74
N ALA A 146 -1.76 -2.41 2.61
CA ALA A 146 -0.77 -2.06 1.60
C ALA A 146 0.28 -1.05 2.12
N ALA A 147 -0.10 -0.10 2.97
CA ALA A 147 0.84 0.86 3.53
C ALA A 147 1.86 0.19 4.46
N PHE A 148 1.41 -0.62 5.43
CA PHE A 148 2.33 -1.33 6.32
C PHE A 148 3.14 -2.40 5.61
N ALA A 149 2.55 -3.14 4.66
CA ALA A 149 3.30 -4.05 3.80
C ALA A 149 4.40 -3.33 3.00
N ARG A 150 4.11 -2.12 2.52
CA ARG A 150 5.09 -1.30 1.83
C ARG A 150 6.24 -0.89 2.76
N PHE A 151 5.97 -0.39 3.96
CA PHE A 151 7.04 -0.08 4.92
C PHE A 151 7.89 -1.31 5.23
N ILE A 152 7.26 -2.42 5.60
CA ILE A 152 7.97 -3.64 5.98
C ILE A 152 8.86 -4.13 4.83
N SER A 153 8.35 -4.16 3.60
CA SER A 153 9.10 -4.65 2.45
C SER A 153 10.24 -3.71 2.02
N GLU A 154 10.02 -2.38 1.99
CA GLU A 154 11.09 -1.44 1.63
C GLU A 154 12.24 -1.44 2.65
N PHE A 155 11.92 -1.51 3.95
CA PHE A 155 12.94 -1.57 4.99
C PHE A 155 13.71 -2.88 4.98
N ARG A 156 13.03 -4.02 4.82
CA ARG A 156 13.70 -5.33 4.68
C ARG A 156 14.66 -5.37 3.51
N ARG A 157 14.29 -4.75 2.38
CA ARG A 157 15.17 -4.68 1.19
C ARG A 157 16.35 -3.74 1.40
N SER A 158 16.14 -2.60 2.06
CA SER A 158 17.17 -1.58 2.23
C SER A 158 18.14 -1.90 3.37
N PHE A 159 17.68 -2.64 4.39
CA PHE A 159 18.43 -2.95 5.61
C PHE A 159 18.20 -4.42 6.04
N PRO A 160 18.67 -5.41 5.25
CA PRO A 160 18.37 -6.83 5.49
C PRO A 160 18.86 -7.35 6.85
N ASP A 161 19.92 -6.76 7.40
CA ASP A 161 20.51 -7.16 8.68
C ASP A 161 19.91 -6.43 9.89
N ARG A 162 18.82 -5.67 9.70
CA ARG A 162 18.16 -4.91 10.75
C ARG A 162 16.72 -5.37 10.93
N VAL A 163 16.34 -5.58 12.19
CA VAL A 163 14.93 -5.72 12.54
C VAL A 163 14.30 -4.34 12.43
N PHE A 164 13.30 -4.22 11.56
CA PHE A 164 12.53 -2.99 11.39
C PHE A 164 11.10 -3.11 11.91
N ALA A 165 10.49 -4.29 11.88
CA ALA A 165 9.09 -4.46 12.23
C ALA A 165 8.99 -5.48 13.35
N ILE A 166 8.31 -5.11 14.44
CA ILE A 166 8.20 -5.91 15.66
C ILE A 166 6.79 -6.46 15.82
N GLU A 167 5.77 -5.61 15.76
CA GLU A 167 4.36 -5.97 15.87
C GLU A 167 3.46 -4.94 15.18
N MET A 168 2.25 -5.34 14.80
CA MET A 168 1.31 -4.49 14.10
C MET A 168 -0.08 -4.53 14.74
N ASP A 169 -0.65 -3.36 14.98
CA ASP A 169 -2.04 -3.15 15.37
C ASP A 169 -2.83 -2.67 14.16
N VAL A 170 -4.00 -3.24 13.91
CA VAL A 170 -4.92 -2.78 12.86
C VAL A 170 -6.36 -2.71 13.37
N THR A 171 -7.10 -1.70 12.92
CA THR A 171 -8.49 -1.46 13.34
C THR A 171 -9.48 -2.39 12.66
N TYR A 172 -9.14 -2.94 11.49
CA TYR A 172 -10.01 -3.83 10.74
C TYR A 172 -10.07 -5.25 11.35
N ALA A 173 -11.17 -5.96 11.07
CA ALA A 173 -11.34 -7.36 11.41
C ALA A 173 -10.50 -8.26 10.47
N PRO A 174 -10.09 -9.48 10.88
CA PRO A 174 -9.26 -10.35 10.06
C PRO A 174 -9.80 -10.53 8.63
N PRO A 175 -9.04 -10.16 7.58
CA PRO A 175 -9.47 -10.36 6.19
C PRO A 175 -9.42 -11.85 5.79
N PRO A 176 -9.96 -12.24 4.63
CA PRO A 176 -10.01 -13.65 4.21
C PRO A 176 -8.65 -14.37 4.23
N HIS A 177 -7.56 -13.65 3.92
CA HIS A 177 -6.17 -14.15 3.93
C HIS A 177 -5.41 -13.90 5.23
N ALA A 178 -6.08 -13.57 6.35
CA ALA A 178 -5.41 -13.34 7.63
C ALA A 178 -4.53 -14.52 8.08
N GLY A 179 -4.88 -15.75 7.69
CA GLY A 179 -4.08 -16.95 7.97
C GLY A 179 -2.68 -16.95 7.34
N GLU A 180 -2.45 -16.12 6.31
CA GLU A 180 -1.16 -16.03 5.60
C GLU A 180 -0.25 -14.95 6.20
N TYR A 181 -0.77 -14.10 7.09
CA TYR A 181 -0.01 -13.01 7.70
C TYR A 181 1.27 -13.46 8.43
N PRO A 182 1.29 -14.58 9.18
CA PRO A 182 2.53 -15.04 9.83
C PRO A 182 3.68 -15.28 8.85
N GLU A 183 3.38 -15.75 7.63
CA GLU A 183 4.39 -16.01 6.60
C GLU A 183 4.77 -14.74 5.84
N LEU A 184 3.77 -13.92 5.49
CA LEU A 184 3.92 -12.71 4.68
C LEU A 184 4.53 -11.55 5.48
N PHE A 185 3.91 -11.20 6.62
CA PHE A 185 4.37 -10.12 7.48
C PHE A 185 5.48 -10.55 8.42
N ARG A 186 5.53 -11.80 8.87
CA ARG A 186 6.56 -12.31 9.82
C ARG A 186 6.68 -11.52 11.11
N ILE A 187 5.56 -10.93 11.54
CA ILE A 187 5.37 -10.25 12.82
C ILE A 187 3.98 -10.60 13.35
N PRO A 188 3.75 -10.58 14.67
CA PRO A 188 2.41 -10.65 15.23
C PRO A 188 1.56 -9.47 14.74
N VAL A 189 0.30 -9.76 14.41
CA VAL A 189 -0.71 -8.77 14.00
C VAL A 189 -1.93 -8.89 14.91
N ARG A 190 -2.32 -7.78 15.53
CA ARG A 190 -3.53 -7.68 16.35
C ARG A 190 -4.63 -6.96 15.59
N PHE A 191 -5.68 -7.70 15.26
CA PHE A 191 -6.89 -7.18 14.61
C PHE A 191 -7.87 -6.58 15.62
N ASN A 192 -8.80 -5.75 15.12
CA ASN A 192 -9.77 -5.02 15.95
C ASN A 192 -9.10 -4.19 17.07
N ALA A 193 -7.90 -3.68 16.82
CA ALA A 193 -7.20 -2.80 17.74
C ALA A 193 -7.80 -1.37 17.71
N GLY A 194 -7.42 -0.53 18.67
CA GLY A 194 -7.87 0.87 18.73
C GLY A 194 -7.15 1.83 17.78
N ARG A 195 -6.16 1.36 17.01
CA ARG A 195 -5.33 2.16 16.10
C ARG A 195 -4.73 1.30 14.99
N ASN A 196 -4.33 1.94 13.89
CA ASN A 196 -3.48 1.36 12.87
C ASN A 196 -2.03 1.77 13.16
N ALA A 197 -1.19 0.85 13.62
CA ALA A 197 0.18 1.17 14.00
C ALA A 197 1.16 0.00 13.81
N LEU A 198 2.37 0.32 13.36
CA LEU A 198 3.50 -0.60 13.24
C LEU A 198 4.57 -0.21 14.26
N ARG A 199 4.94 -1.14 15.15
CA ARG A 199 6.08 -0.96 16.04
C ARG A 199 7.37 -1.30 15.30
N ILE A 200 8.37 -0.45 15.46
CA ILE A 200 9.66 -0.54 14.78
C ILE A 200 10.84 -0.57 15.74
#